data_AF-A0A4V5PLB5-F1
#
_entry.id   AF-A0A4V5PLB5-F1
#
_cell.length_a   1.000
_cell.length_b   1.000
_cell.length_c   1.000
_cell.angle_alpha   90.00
_cell.angle_beta   90.00
_cell.angle_gamma   90.00
#
_symmetry.space_group_name_H-M   'P 1'
#
loop_
_entity.id
_entity.type
_entity.pdbx_description
1 polymer ?
#
loop_
_entity_poly.entity_id
_entity_poly.type
_entity_poly.pdbx_seq_one_letter_code
_entity_poly.pdbx_strand_id
1 'polypeptide(L)'
;MFLHQYDSQTGQYLNSFLADPDPLNAGRWLEPAFATSVPLPERPRLTWPVFRDGAWSLVPDYRTLRLYRKDDGDVAEILVIGITPDEAGLTDTPRPSDEHTWSEVTKSWAVDPSIVAKRARDAAMAAFEKRRAVAVQKNFGKADAFSAGMMTAAEVAVFKAWAAYQMALVRIVSAPNFPDDVVWPDEPDEAVTIAQAEEAAAAVKAQLEADAAARLAAAQPPESVPVEKVIDVPTD
;
A
#
# COMPACT_ATOMS: atom_id res chain seq x y z
N MET A 1 42.20 -51.27 -14.16
CA MET A 1 42.41 -50.17 -13.20
C MET A 1 41.30 -49.15 -13.39
N PHE A 2 40.75 -48.53 -12.34
CA PHE A 2 39.75 -47.47 -12.50
C PHE A 2 40.46 -46.11 -12.57
N LEU A 3 40.05 -45.26 -13.51
CA LEU A 3 40.61 -43.94 -13.74
C LEU A 3 39.52 -42.89 -13.71
N HIS A 4 39.91 -41.69 -13.28
CA HIS A 4 39.05 -40.53 -13.16
C HIS A 4 39.60 -39.42 -14.04
N GLN A 5 38.84 -39.03 -15.06
CA GLN A 5 39.18 -37.94 -15.95
C GLN A 5 38.86 -36.60 -15.30
N TYR A 6 39.76 -35.64 -15.45
CA TYR A 6 39.54 -34.26 -15.06
C TYR A 6 39.85 -33.31 -16.22
N ASP A 7 39.22 -32.13 -16.18
CA ASP A 7 39.50 -31.05 -17.11
C ASP A 7 40.91 -30.49 -16.91
N SER A 8 41.66 -30.30 -17.99
CA SER A 8 43.07 -29.94 -17.94
C SER A 8 43.35 -28.53 -17.43
N GLN A 9 42.37 -27.61 -17.53
CA GLN A 9 42.52 -26.22 -17.13
C GLN A 9 41.99 -25.98 -15.71
N THR A 10 40.84 -26.58 -15.40
CA THR A 10 40.10 -26.31 -14.15
C THR A 10 40.28 -27.39 -13.11
N GLY A 11 40.76 -28.58 -13.50
CA GLY A 11 40.85 -29.77 -12.64
C GLY A 11 39.49 -30.42 -12.36
N GLN A 12 38.40 -29.95 -12.95
CA GLN A 12 37.05 -30.46 -12.67
C GLN A 12 36.91 -31.91 -13.07
N TYR A 13 36.37 -32.75 -12.17
CA TYR A 13 36.00 -34.10 -12.53
C TYR A 13 35.02 -34.12 -13.70
N LEU A 14 35.29 -34.97 -14.71
CA LEU A 14 34.47 -35.12 -15.91
C LEU A 14 33.74 -36.47 -15.91
N ASN A 15 34.49 -37.58 -15.86
CA ASN A 15 33.95 -38.92 -15.86
C ASN A 15 34.93 -39.92 -15.22
N SER A 16 34.46 -41.15 -15.02
CA SER A 16 35.32 -42.26 -14.63
C SER A 16 35.17 -43.38 -15.64
N PHE A 17 36.27 -44.09 -15.89
CA PHE A 17 36.32 -45.18 -16.87
C PHE A 17 37.34 -46.25 -16.44
N LEU A 18 37.24 -47.42 -17.04
CA LEU A 18 38.26 -48.46 -16.87
C LEU A 18 39.43 -48.19 -17.80
N ALA A 19 40.64 -48.21 -17.26
CA ALA A 19 41.86 -48.12 -18.04
C ALA A 19 41.96 -49.28 -19.03
N ASP A 20 42.47 -48.99 -20.23
CA ASP A 20 42.82 -50.02 -21.20
C ASP A 20 44.16 -50.67 -20.83
N PRO A 21 44.34 -51.97 -21.09
CA PRO A 21 45.64 -52.62 -20.91
C PRO A 21 46.66 -52.06 -21.91
N ASP A 22 47.91 -51.93 -21.48
CA ASP A 22 49.01 -51.52 -22.36
C ASP A 22 49.32 -52.64 -23.37
N PRO A 23 49.11 -52.43 -24.68
CA PRO A 23 49.31 -53.47 -25.68
C PRO A 23 50.78 -53.88 -25.85
N LEU A 24 51.72 -53.04 -25.39
CA LEU A 24 53.16 -53.30 -25.48
C LEU A 24 53.73 -53.92 -24.20
N ASN A 25 53.04 -53.78 -23.07
CA ASN A 25 53.51 -54.22 -21.76
C ASN A 25 52.42 -54.98 -21.01
N ALA A 26 52.45 -56.31 -21.12
CA ALA A 26 51.50 -57.17 -20.41
C ALA A 26 51.54 -56.88 -18.88
N GLY A 27 50.36 -56.60 -18.31
CA GLY A 27 50.20 -56.29 -16.88
C GLY A 27 50.27 -54.79 -16.53
N ARG A 28 50.60 -53.91 -17.48
CA ARG A 28 50.50 -52.45 -17.32
C ARG A 28 49.17 -51.94 -17.88
N TRP A 29 48.71 -50.80 -17.35
CA TRP A 29 47.51 -50.10 -17.79
C TRP A 29 47.90 -48.74 -18.36
N LEU A 30 47.17 -48.29 -19.39
CA LEU A 30 47.33 -46.96 -19.95
C LEU A 30 46.64 -45.94 -19.03
N GLU A 31 47.37 -44.88 -18.68
CA GLU A 31 46.85 -43.72 -17.96
C GLU A 31 46.93 -42.51 -18.90
N PRO A 32 45.81 -42.15 -19.55
CA PRO A 32 45.77 -40.99 -20.44
C PRO A 32 46.12 -39.70 -19.70
N ALA A 33 46.53 -38.67 -20.44
CA ALA A 33 46.71 -37.34 -19.86
C ALA A 33 45.41 -36.85 -19.22
N PHE A 34 45.53 -36.13 -18.10
CA PHE A 34 44.40 -35.60 -17.32
C PHE A 34 43.43 -36.69 -16.83
N ALA A 35 43.97 -37.90 -16.60
CA ALA A 35 43.32 -38.95 -15.85
C ALA A 35 44.19 -39.28 -14.62
N THR A 36 43.56 -39.80 -13.57
CA THR A 36 44.26 -40.27 -12.38
C THR A 36 43.63 -41.53 -11.82
N SER A 37 44.46 -42.43 -11.29
CA SER A 37 44.03 -43.58 -10.49
C SER A 37 43.77 -43.23 -9.01
N VAL A 38 44.02 -41.98 -8.59
CA VAL A 38 43.71 -41.51 -7.24
C VAL A 38 42.19 -41.59 -7.03
N PRO A 39 41.70 -42.36 -6.05
CA PRO A 39 40.28 -42.59 -5.88
C PRO A 39 39.54 -41.29 -5.56
N LEU A 40 38.34 -41.13 -6.14
CA LEU A 40 37.46 -40.02 -5.79
C LEU A 40 37.09 -40.05 -4.30
N PRO A 41 37.01 -38.88 -3.65
CA PRO A 41 36.43 -38.79 -2.32
C PRO A 41 34.93 -39.11 -2.35
N GLU A 42 34.34 -39.36 -1.18
CA GLU A 42 32.89 -39.34 -1.04
C GLU A 42 32.36 -37.99 -1.53
N ARG A 43 31.23 -38.00 -2.25
CA ARG A 43 30.64 -36.78 -2.83
C ARG A 43 29.30 -36.48 -2.15
N PRO A 44 29.31 -35.69 -1.06
CA PRO A 44 28.09 -35.13 -0.50
C PRO A 44 27.31 -34.31 -1.54
N ARG A 45 26.02 -34.10 -1.27
CA ARG A 45 25.20 -33.17 -2.05
C ARG A 45 25.85 -31.79 -2.10
N LEU A 46 25.67 -31.10 -3.23
CA LEU A 46 26.14 -29.73 -3.44
C LEU A 46 27.66 -29.56 -3.40
N THR A 47 28.39 -30.62 -3.77
CA THR A 47 29.84 -30.60 -3.91
C THR A 47 30.28 -31.19 -5.24
N TRP A 48 31.39 -30.69 -5.78
CA TRP A 48 32.02 -31.22 -6.98
C TRP A 48 33.53 -31.45 -6.77
N PRO A 49 34.10 -32.58 -7.23
CA PRO A 49 35.54 -32.82 -7.12
C PRO A 49 36.35 -32.01 -8.13
N VAL A 50 37.48 -31.50 -7.65
CA VAL A 50 38.50 -30.80 -8.44
C VAL A 50 39.88 -31.36 -8.09
N PHE A 51 40.61 -31.84 -9.09
CA PHE A 51 41.95 -32.39 -8.97
C PHE A 51 43.00 -31.29 -9.08
N ARG A 52 43.80 -31.09 -8.03
CA ARG A 52 44.95 -30.16 -8.01
C ARG A 52 46.07 -30.75 -7.16
N ASP A 53 47.31 -30.47 -7.52
CA ASP A 53 48.49 -30.87 -6.76
C ASP A 53 48.54 -32.38 -6.41
N GLY A 54 48.06 -33.21 -7.34
CA GLY A 54 48.04 -34.67 -7.20
C GLY A 54 46.93 -35.23 -6.32
N ALA A 55 45.97 -34.41 -5.88
CA ALA A 55 44.88 -34.83 -5.00
C ALA A 55 43.51 -34.25 -5.41
N TRP A 56 42.44 -34.98 -5.05
CA TRP A 56 41.06 -34.48 -5.16
C TRP A 56 40.70 -33.58 -3.98
N SER A 57 40.08 -32.45 -4.29
CA SER A 57 39.43 -31.56 -3.32
C SER A 57 37.96 -31.37 -3.70
N LEU A 58 37.08 -31.21 -2.72
CA LEU A 58 35.67 -30.90 -2.97
C LEU A 58 35.46 -29.40 -2.90
N VAL A 59 34.72 -28.86 -3.86
CA VAL A 59 34.26 -27.46 -3.85
C VAL A 59 32.74 -27.40 -3.88
N PRO A 60 32.12 -26.29 -3.44
CA PRO A 60 30.69 -26.07 -3.59
C PRO A 60 30.19 -26.27 -5.04
N ASP A 61 29.03 -26.90 -5.22
CA ASP A 61 28.36 -27.00 -6.53
C ASP A 61 26.86 -26.80 -6.39
N TYR A 62 26.43 -25.57 -6.64
CA TYR A 62 25.03 -25.12 -6.60
C TYR A 62 24.46 -24.91 -8.00
N ARG A 63 25.15 -25.41 -9.04
CA ARG A 63 24.63 -25.34 -10.40
C ARG A 63 23.31 -26.05 -10.50
N THR A 64 22.46 -25.60 -11.42
CA THR A 64 21.10 -26.15 -11.69
C THR A 64 20.08 -25.95 -10.57
N LEU A 65 20.47 -25.40 -9.41
CA LEU A 65 19.51 -25.01 -8.39
C LEU A 65 18.87 -23.68 -8.76
N ARG A 66 17.54 -23.62 -8.62
CA ARG A 66 16.79 -22.38 -8.65
C ARG A 66 17.04 -21.64 -7.34
N LEU A 67 17.71 -20.51 -7.41
CA LEU A 67 17.99 -19.63 -6.29
C LEU A 67 17.26 -18.30 -6.48
N TYR A 68 17.31 -17.46 -5.46
CA TYR A 68 16.67 -16.15 -5.42
C TYR A 68 17.69 -15.13 -4.96
N ARG A 69 17.71 -13.95 -5.57
CA ARG A 69 18.55 -12.87 -5.08
C ARG A 69 18.03 -12.35 -3.75
N LYS A 70 18.94 -12.00 -2.85
CA LYS A 70 18.60 -11.46 -1.53
C LYS A 70 18.12 -10.00 -1.58
N ASP A 71 18.44 -9.26 -2.64
CA ASP A 71 18.07 -7.86 -2.81
C ASP A 71 16.60 -7.68 -3.21
N ASP A 72 16.12 -8.44 -4.18
CA ASP A 72 14.79 -8.27 -4.77
C ASP A 72 13.92 -9.55 -4.76
N GLY A 73 14.52 -10.72 -4.57
CA GLY A 73 13.83 -12.01 -4.63
C GLY A 73 13.71 -12.61 -6.03
N ASP A 74 14.32 -11.98 -7.05
CA ASP A 74 14.31 -12.47 -8.43
C ASP A 74 15.03 -13.81 -8.53
N VAL A 75 14.57 -14.63 -9.48
CA VAL A 75 15.18 -15.92 -9.76
C VAL A 75 16.59 -15.72 -10.32
N ALA A 76 17.53 -16.45 -9.75
CA ALA A 76 18.92 -16.50 -10.19
C ALA A 76 19.45 -17.93 -10.13
N GLU A 77 20.57 -18.16 -10.80
CA GLU A 77 21.27 -19.45 -10.78
C GLU A 77 22.78 -19.22 -10.68
N ILE A 78 23.48 -20.19 -10.10
CA ILE A 78 24.93 -20.27 -10.12
C ILE A 78 25.34 -21.14 -11.29
N LEU A 79 26.23 -20.65 -12.16
CA LEU A 79 26.67 -21.39 -13.36
C LEU A 79 28.07 -22.01 -13.22
N VAL A 80 28.76 -21.69 -12.13
CA VAL A 80 30.13 -22.13 -11.86
C VAL A 80 30.20 -22.87 -10.53
N ILE A 81 31.12 -23.83 -10.42
CA ILE A 81 31.42 -24.45 -9.13
C ILE A 81 32.31 -23.52 -8.29
N GLY A 82 32.43 -23.82 -7.00
CA GLY A 82 33.32 -23.12 -6.08
C GLY A 82 32.73 -21.87 -5.44
N ILE A 83 31.46 -21.54 -5.73
CA ILE A 83 30.76 -20.39 -5.14
C ILE A 83 29.49 -20.90 -4.45
N THR A 84 29.28 -20.46 -3.21
CA THR A 84 28.04 -20.72 -2.46
C THR A 84 26.96 -19.68 -2.78
N PRO A 85 25.68 -19.98 -2.53
CA PRO A 85 24.60 -19.00 -2.67
C PRO A 85 24.86 -17.72 -1.87
N ASP A 86 25.33 -17.84 -0.62
CA ASP A 86 25.58 -16.68 0.26
C ASP A 86 26.63 -15.72 -0.33
N GLU A 87 27.74 -16.26 -0.84
CA GLU A 87 28.80 -15.50 -1.52
C GLU A 87 28.32 -14.83 -2.82
N ALA A 88 27.37 -15.46 -3.52
CA ALA A 88 26.74 -14.91 -4.72
C ALA A 88 25.61 -13.91 -4.43
N GLY A 89 25.30 -13.63 -3.15
CA GLY A 89 24.16 -12.78 -2.78
C GLY A 89 22.80 -13.44 -2.99
N LEU A 90 22.76 -14.77 -2.96
CA LEU A 90 21.59 -15.60 -3.25
C LEU A 90 21.13 -16.42 -2.03
N THR A 91 19.88 -16.87 -2.09
CA THR A 91 19.25 -17.81 -1.15
C THR A 91 18.45 -18.85 -1.92
N ASP A 92 18.25 -20.02 -1.34
CA ASP A 92 17.34 -21.06 -1.83
C ASP A 92 15.87 -20.80 -1.40
N THR A 93 15.65 -19.83 -0.52
CA THR A 93 14.33 -19.50 0.01
C THR A 93 13.69 -18.39 -0.84
N PRO A 94 12.51 -18.61 -1.44
CA PRO A 94 11.84 -17.57 -2.22
C PRO A 94 11.38 -16.41 -1.35
N ARG A 95 11.41 -15.20 -1.91
CA ARG A 95 10.84 -14.01 -1.26
C ARG A 95 9.33 -14.19 -1.08
N PRO A 96 8.78 -14.11 0.15
CA PRO A 96 7.35 -14.36 0.37
C PRO A 96 6.44 -13.29 -0.24
N SER A 97 6.85 -12.02 -0.15
CA SER A 97 6.14 -10.88 -0.74
C SER A 97 7.07 -9.66 -0.84
N ASP A 98 6.63 -8.64 -1.58
CA ASP A 98 7.29 -7.34 -1.68
C ASP A 98 7.48 -6.59 -0.34
N GLU A 99 6.82 -7.05 0.73
CA GLU A 99 6.95 -6.47 2.08
C GLU A 99 8.14 -7.05 2.85
N HIS A 100 8.75 -8.11 2.31
CA HIS A 100 9.89 -8.77 2.91
C HIS A 100 11.19 -8.24 2.33
N THR A 101 12.19 -8.08 3.17
CA THR A 101 13.59 -7.80 2.80
C THR A 101 14.49 -8.88 3.39
N TRP A 102 15.65 -9.13 2.77
CA TRP A 102 16.57 -10.12 3.31
C TRP A 102 17.28 -9.59 4.55
N SER A 103 17.18 -10.32 5.65
CA SER A 103 17.88 -10.03 6.90
C SER A 103 19.19 -10.82 6.95
N GLU A 104 20.32 -10.12 6.88
CA GLU A 104 21.63 -10.75 7.04
C GLU A 104 21.86 -11.29 8.46
N VAL A 105 21.13 -10.78 9.46
CA VAL A 105 21.22 -11.23 10.86
C VAL A 105 20.55 -12.59 11.07
N THR A 106 19.35 -12.77 10.52
CA THR A 106 18.57 -14.01 10.66
C THR A 106 18.76 -14.98 9.51
N LYS A 107 19.49 -14.54 8.45
CA LYS A 107 19.67 -15.27 7.19
C LYS A 107 18.33 -15.75 6.61
N SER A 108 17.34 -14.84 6.62
CA SER A 108 15.98 -15.12 6.17
C SER A 108 15.27 -13.86 5.69
N TRP A 109 14.19 -14.04 4.92
CA TRP A 109 13.26 -12.96 4.60
C TRP A 109 12.53 -12.49 5.86
N ALA A 110 12.55 -11.19 6.12
CA ALA A 110 11.85 -10.56 7.24
C ALA A 110 10.98 -9.40 6.72
N VAL A 111 9.80 -9.22 7.30
CA VAL A 111 8.95 -8.07 6.99
C VAL A 111 9.69 -6.79 7.38
N ASP A 112 9.75 -5.83 6.47
CA ASP A 112 10.23 -4.48 6.77
C ASP A 112 9.05 -3.61 7.21
N PRO A 113 9.00 -3.19 8.49
CA PRO A 113 7.91 -2.35 9.00
C PRO A 113 7.76 -1.04 8.24
N SER A 114 8.84 -0.51 7.65
CA SER A 114 8.81 0.73 6.87
C SER A 114 8.08 0.57 5.53
N ILE A 115 8.19 -0.60 4.88
CA ILE A 115 7.46 -0.92 3.65
C ILE A 115 5.97 -1.04 3.96
N VAL A 116 5.62 -1.74 5.05
CA VAL A 116 4.22 -1.90 5.50
C VAL A 116 3.62 -0.53 5.84
N ALA A 117 4.31 0.28 6.64
CA ALA A 117 3.86 1.61 7.02
C ALA A 117 3.68 2.54 5.80
N LYS A 118 4.61 2.50 4.85
CA LYS A 118 4.49 3.25 3.59
C LYS A 118 3.26 2.81 2.79
N ARG A 119 3.07 1.50 2.59
CA ARG A 119 1.89 0.97 1.88
C ARG A 119 0.58 1.36 2.54
N ALA A 120 0.50 1.26 3.86
CA ALA A 120 -0.68 1.68 4.62
C ALA A 120 -0.96 3.18 4.41
N ARG A 121 0.09 4.02 4.44
CA ARG A 121 -0.02 5.45 4.18
C ARG A 121 -0.47 5.76 2.76
N ASP A 122 0.12 5.12 1.76
CA ASP A 122 -0.22 5.31 0.35
C ASP A 122 -1.68 4.90 0.08
N ALA A 123 -2.12 3.78 0.65
CA ALA A 123 -3.51 3.32 0.57
C ALA A 123 -4.49 4.31 1.22
N ALA A 124 -4.17 4.82 2.41
CA ALA A 124 -4.99 5.80 3.10
C ALA A 124 -5.05 7.14 2.34
N MET A 125 -3.95 7.59 1.73
CA MET A 125 -3.92 8.78 0.89
C MET A 125 -4.73 8.61 -0.40
N ALA A 126 -4.67 7.44 -1.05
CA ALA A 126 -5.52 7.15 -2.20
C ALA A 126 -7.02 7.17 -1.82
N ALA A 127 -7.35 6.64 -0.64
CA ALA A 127 -8.71 6.68 -0.10
C ALA A 127 -9.19 8.10 0.22
N PHE A 128 -8.31 8.97 0.70
CA PHE A 128 -8.55 10.40 0.89
C PHE A 128 -8.85 11.10 -0.43
N GLU A 129 -7.96 10.96 -1.42
CA GLU A 129 -8.10 11.64 -2.71
C GLU A 129 -9.39 11.24 -3.43
N LYS A 130 -9.76 9.95 -3.38
CA LYS A 130 -11.03 9.47 -3.94
C LYS A 130 -12.23 10.20 -3.34
N ARG A 131 -12.29 10.34 -2.02
CA ARG A 131 -13.40 11.02 -1.31
C ARG A 131 -13.39 12.53 -1.55
N ARG A 132 -12.21 13.13 -1.51
CA ARG A 132 -12.03 14.56 -1.80
C ARG A 132 -12.50 14.89 -3.21
N ALA A 133 -12.19 14.05 -4.21
CA ALA A 133 -12.62 14.25 -5.59
C ALA A 133 -14.14 14.30 -5.72
N VAL A 134 -14.88 13.41 -5.04
CA VAL A 134 -16.36 13.44 -5.00
C VAL A 134 -16.85 14.78 -4.44
N ALA A 135 -16.32 15.20 -3.30
CA ALA A 135 -16.76 16.44 -2.66
C ALA A 135 -16.42 17.68 -3.51
N VAL A 136 -15.25 17.71 -4.17
CA VAL A 136 -14.86 18.79 -5.09
C VAL A 136 -15.84 18.87 -6.24
N GLN A 137 -16.20 17.72 -6.83
CA GLN A 137 -17.16 17.66 -7.92
C GLN A 137 -18.54 18.18 -7.52
N LYS A 138 -19.01 17.88 -6.29
CA LYS A 138 -20.31 18.31 -5.76
C LYS A 138 -20.43 19.82 -5.58
N ASN A 139 -19.30 20.48 -5.27
CA ASN A 139 -19.21 21.94 -5.11
C ASN A 139 -18.69 22.67 -6.36
N PHE A 140 -18.40 21.95 -7.44
CA PHE A 140 -17.86 22.52 -8.67
C PHE A 140 -18.82 23.58 -9.25
N GLY A 141 -18.29 24.77 -9.56
CA GLY A 141 -19.05 25.88 -10.16
C GLY A 141 -20.04 26.60 -9.23
N LYS A 142 -20.19 26.18 -7.96
CA LYS A 142 -21.15 26.79 -7.02
C LYS A 142 -20.58 27.95 -6.21
N ALA A 143 -19.27 28.15 -6.22
CA ALA A 143 -18.59 29.15 -5.38
C ALA A 143 -19.01 30.61 -5.70
N ASP A 144 -19.16 30.93 -6.98
CA ASP A 144 -19.57 32.28 -7.40
C ASP A 144 -21.04 32.54 -7.09
N ALA A 145 -21.92 31.55 -7.36
CA ALA A 145 -23.33 31.63 -7.02
C ALA A 145 -23.56 31.77 -5.51
N PHE A 146 -22.76 31.05 -4.70
CA PHE A 146 -22.75 31.18 -3.25
C PHE A 146 -22.34 32.58 -2.80
N SER A 147 -21.22 33.09 -3.34
CA SER A 147 -20.68 34.41 -2.98
C SER A 147 -21.60 35.56 -3.42
N ALA A 148 -22.30 35.40 -4.54
CA ALA A 148 -23.27 36.36 -5.05
C ALA A 148 -24.65 36.27 -4.36
N GLY A 149 -24.86 35.30 -3.45
CA GLY A 149 -26.14 35.10 -2.77
C GLY A 149 -27.27 34.63 -3.70
N MET A 150 -26.93 34.00 -4.83
CA MET A 150 -27.89 33.53 -5.85
C MET A 150 -28.41 32.12 -5.59
N MET A 151 -28.04 31.50 -4.47
CA MET A 151 -28.46 30.16 -4.07
C MET A 151 -29.61 30.24 -3.07
N THR A 152 -30.55 29.31 -3.18
CA THR A 152 -31.58 29.08 -2.16
C THR A 152 -30.95 28.65 -0.84
N ALA A 153 -31.70 28.76 0.27
CA ALA A 153 -31.22 28.34 1.59
C ALA A 153 -30.81 26.84 1.61
N ALA A 154 -31.56 25.99 0.91
CA ALA A 154 -31.26 24.57 0.77
C ALA A 154 -29.97 24.30 -0.01
N GLU A 155 -29.77 24.98 -1.14
CA GLU A 155 -28.54 24.85 -1.92
C GLU A 155 -27.31 25.34 -1.14
N VAL A 156 -27.45 26.43 -0.39
CA VAL A 156 -26.41 26.92 0.53
C VAL A 156 -26.07 25.87 1.59
N ALA A 157 -27.07 25.21 2.17
CA ALA A 157 -26.86 24.18 3.18
C ALA A 157 -26.10 22.98 2.60
N VAL A 158 -26.48 22.49 1.42
CA VAL A 158 -25.77 21.39 0.73
C VAL A 158 -24.34 21.78 0.39
N PHE A 159 -24.11 22.99 -0.15
CA PHE A 159 -22.77 23.47 -0.47
C PHE A 159 -21.86 23.51 0.77
N LYS A 160 -22.39 24.01 1.90
CA LYS A 160 -21.68 24.03 3.20
C LYS A 160 -21.44 22.64 3.76
N ALA A 161 -22.38 21.70 3.62
CA ALA A 161 -22.22 20.33 4.09
C ALA A 161 -21.05 19.63 3.37
N TRP A 162 -20.98 19.74 2.04
CA TRP A 162 -19.85 19.21 1.26
C TRP A 162 -18.52 19.92 1.57
N ALA A 163 -18.53 21.23 1.84
CA ALA A 163 -17.33 21.95 2.27
C ALA A 163 -16.84 21.49 3.66
N ALA A 164 -17.77 21.29 4.61
CA ALA A 164 -17.45 20.76 5.94
C ALA A 164 -16.88 19.34 5.86
N TYR A 165 -17.44 18.50 4.98
CA TYR A 165 -16.92 17.16 4.70
C TYR A 165 -15.47 17.21 4.20
N GLN A 166 -15.14 18.07 3.23
CA GLN A 166 -13.75 18.23 2.76
C GLN A 166 -12.80 18.65 3.88
N MET A 167 -13.21 19.58 4.75
CA MET A 167 -12.40 19.98 5.89
C MET A 167 -12.19 18.83 6.88
N ALA A 168 -13.22 18.01 7.11
CA ALA A 168 -13.11 16.83 7.97
C ALA A 168 -12.10 15.81 7.40
N LEU A 169 -12.14 15.55 6.08
CA LEU A 169 -11.15 14.70 5.42
C LEU A 169 -9.72 15.24 5.59
N VAL A 170 -9.51 16.55 5.39
CA VAL A 170 -8.19 17.18 5.53
C VAL A 170 -7.67 17.08 6.97
N ARG A 171 -8.54 17.25 7.97
CA ARG A 171 -8.18 17.10 9.38
C ARG A 171 -7.67 15.70 9.70
N ILE A 172 -8.27 14.66 9.11
CA ILE A 172 -7.85 13.27 9.31
C ILE A 172 -6.45 13.03 8.76
N VAL A 173 -6.17 13.42 7.51
CA VAL A 173 -4.85 13.20 6.90
C VAL A 173 -3.74 14.07 7.51
N SER A 174 -4.11 15.17 8.17
CA SER A 174 -3.17 16.04 8.89
C SER A 174 -2.94 15.61 10.33
N ALA A 175 -3.64 14.58 10.81
CA ALA A 175 -3.51 14.12 12.18
C ALA A 175 -2.16 13.42 12.40
N PRO A 176 -1.52 13.59 13.58
CA PRO A 176 -0.20 12.99 13.86
C PRO A 176 -0.17 11.46 13.80
N ASN A 177 -1.31 10.81 14.04
CA ASN A 177 -1.48 9.36 14.01
C ASN A 177 -1.80 8.81 12.63
N PHE A 178 -1.95 9.63 11.59
CA PHE A 178 -2.21 9.13 10.25
C PHE A 178 -1.02 8.30 9.73
N PRO A 179 -1.24 7.11 9.13
CA PRO A 179 -2.51 6.53 8.66
C PRO A 179 -3.19 5.54 9.63
N ASP A 180 -2.75 5.48 10.88
CA ASP A 180 -3.26 4.53 11.86
C ASP A 180 -4.69 4.92 12.32
N ASP A 181 -5.53 3.91 12.52
CA ASP A 181 -6.91 4.04 13.05
C ASP A 181 -7.80 5.05 12.29
N VAL A 182 -7.62 5.17 10.97
CA VAL A 182 -8.40 6.10 10.15
C VAL A 182 -9.87 5.68 10.05
N VAL A 183 -10.76 6.51 10.60
CA VAL A 183 -12.21 6.43 10.41
C VAL A 183 -12.67 7.58 9.53
N TRP A 184 -13.10 7.27 8.31
CA TRP A 184 -13.59 8.29 7.37
C TRP A 184 -15.02 8.72 7.73
N PRO A 185 -15.33 10.02 7.68
CA PRO A 185 -16.71 10.49 7.82
C PRO A 185 -17.56 9.97 6.66
N ASP A 186 -18.85 9.77 6.94
CA ASP A 186 -19.85 9.51 5.91
C ASP A 186 -20.05 10.74 5.03
N GLU A 187 -20.41 10.49 3.77
CA GLU A 187 -20.79 11.58 2.86
C GLU A 187 -22.07 12.27 3.36
N PRO A 188 -22.19 13.59 3.16
CA PRO A 188 -23.38 14.31 3.59
C PRO A 188 -24.62 13.83 2.80
N ASP A 189 -25.70 13.54 3.51
CA ASP A 189 -26.99 13.24 2.90
C ASP A 189 -27.65 14.54 2.42
N GLU A 190 -27.65 14.74 1.10
CA GLU A 190 -28.21 15.94 0.48
C GLU A 190 -29.71 16.07 0.73
N ALA A 191 -30.48 14.97 0.73
CA ALA A 191 -31.93 15.02 0.91
C ALA A 191 -32.29 15.45 2.33
N VAL A 192 -31.59 14.89 3.32
CA VAL A 192 -31.74 15.31 4.73
C VAL A 192 -31.32 16.76 4.91
N THR A 193 -30.20 17.16 4.29
CA THR A 193 -29.69 18.55 4.38
C THR A 193 -30.67 19.55 3.77
N ILE A 194 -31.28 19.22 2.63
CA ILE A 194 -32.30 20.05 1.96
C ILE A 194 -33.53 20.19 2.86
N ALA A 195 -34.09 19.08 3.34
CA ALA A 195 -35.29 19.09 4.18
C ALA A 195 -35.11 19.95 5.45
N GLN A 196 -33.97 19.80 6.13
CA GLN A 196 -33.63 20.59 7.32
C GLN A 196 -33.48 22.08 7.01
N ALA A 197 -32.89 22.43 5.86
CA ALA A 197 -32.68 23.81 5.47
C ALA A 197 -34.00 24.50 5.06
N GLU A 198 -34.90 23.79 4.38
CA GLU A 198 -36.22 24.30 4.02
C GLU A 198 -37.10 24.50 5.26
N GLU A 199 -37.10 23.55 6.19
CA GLU A 199 -37.80 23.68 7.48
C GLU A 199 -37.28 24.88 8.27
N ALA A 200 -35.95 25.02 8.39
CA ALA A 200 -35.34 26.16 9.07
C ALA A 200 -35.69 27.49 8.39
N ALA A 201 -35.68 27.54 7.05
CA ALA A 201 -36.07 28.74 6.31
C ALA A 201 -37.55 29.10 6.50
N ALA A 202 -38.44 28.11 6.53
CA ALA A 202 -39.86 28.29 6.82
C ALA A 202 -40.09 28.82 8.24
N ALA A 203 -39.37 28.27 9.24
CA ALA A 203 -39.42 28.73 10.62
C ALA A 203 -38.92 30.18 10.77
N VAL A 204 -37.82 30.54 10.11
CA VAL A 204 -37.31 31.92 10.10
C VAL A 204 -38.32 32.88 9.46
N LYS A 205 -38.91 32.49 8.32
CA LYS A 205 -39.96 33.29 7.67
C LYS A 205 -41.16 33.50 8.59
N ALA A 206 -41.67 32.43 9.21
CA ALA A 206 -42.80 32.51 10.13
C ALA A 206 -42.51 33.43 11.33
N GLN A 207 -41.29 33.36 11.89
CA GLN A 207 -40.87 34.25 12.97
C GLN A 207 -40.83 35.72 12.51
N LEU A 208 -40.29 36.00 11.32
CA LEU A 208 -40.25 37.36 10.78
C LEU A 208 -41.65 37.92 10.51
N GLU A 209 -42.57 37.10 10.01
CA GLU A 209 -43.97 37.48 9.81
C GLU A 209 -44.68 37.74 11.15
N ALA A 210 -44.46 36.91 12.16
CA ALA A 210 -44.98 37.11 13.51
C ALA A 210 -44.42 38.40 14.16
N ASP A 211 -43.13 38.65 14.03
CA ASP A 211 -42.48 39.87 14.51
C ASP A 211 -43.02 41.11 13.79
N ALA A 212 -43.23 41.03 12.48
CA ALA A 212 -43.80 42.12 11.70
C ALA A 212 -45.26 42.40 12.11
N ALA A 213 -46.06 41.35 12.30
CA ALA A 213 -47.44 41.48 12.78
C ALA A 213 -47.50 42.07 14.19
N ALA A 214 -46.62 41.64 15.11
CA ALA A 214 -46.52 42.20 16.45
C ALA A 214 -46.13 43.68 16.43
N ARG A 215 -45.18 44.08 15.58
CA ARG A 215 -44.82 45.49 15.38
C ARG A 215 -45.98 46.32 14.82
N LEU A 216 -46.74 45.76 13.88
CA LEU A 216 -47.91 46.45 13.30
C LEU A 216 -49.02 46.63 14.34
N ALA A 217 -49.32 45.61 15.14
CA ALA A 217 -50.32 45.66 16.21
C ALA A 217 -49.94 46.67 17.31
N ALA A 218 -48.65 46.73 17.69
CA ALA A 218 -48.15 47.72 18.65
C ALA A 218 -48.22 49.17 18.12
N ALA A 219 -48.31 49.36 16.81
CA ALA A 219 -48.41 50.68 16.17
C ALA A 219 -49.87 51.16 15.97
N GLN A 220 -50.88 50.33 16.26
CA GLN A 220 -52.29 50.71 16.16
C GLN A 220 -52.73 51.51 17.42
N PRO A 221 -53.35 52.69 17.27
CA PRO A 221 -53.79 53.50 18.42
C PRO A 221 -54.93 52.81 19.19
N PRO A 222 -55.09 53.07 20.51
CA PRO A 222 -56.10 52.41 21.33
C PRO A 222 -57.51 52.66 20.78
N GLU A 223 -58.34 51.61 20.72
CA GLU A 223 -59.73 51.67 20.30
C GLU A 223 -60.48 52.79 21.02
N SER A 224 -61.16 53.66 20.25
CA SER A 224 -61.98 54.72 20.80
C SER A 224 -63.17 54.13 21.56
N VAL A 225 -63.17 54.28 22.88
CA VAL A 225 -64.29 53.93 23.75
C VAL A 225 -65.54 54.66 23.26
N PRO A 226 -66.66 53.96 22.97
CA PRO A 226 -67.87 54.62 22.50
C PRO A 226 -68.44 55.52 23.61
N VAL A 227 -68.51 56.83 23.34
CA VAL A 227 -69.12 57.80 24.24
C VAL A 227 -70.64 57.60 24.21
N GLU A 228 -71.19 57.07 25.29
CA GLU A 228 -72.62 56.90 25.50
C GLU A 228 -73.30 58.28 25.52
N LYS A 229 -74.20 58.54 24.56
CA LYS A 229 -74.97 59.79 24.50
C LYS A 229 -75.96 59.83 25.64
N VAL A 230 -75.69 60.65 26.66
CA VAL A 230 -76.67 61.06 27.66
C VAL A 230 -77.71 61.95 26.98
N ILE A 231 -78.94 61.44 26.86
CA ILE A 231 -80.10 62.20 26.40
C ILE A 231 -80.61 63.01 27.58
N ASP A 232 -80.47 64.33 27.51
CA ASP A 232 -81.02 65.24 28.51
C ASP A 232 -82.47 65.58 28.16
N VAL A 233 -83.37 65.42 29.13
CA VAL A 233 -84.82 65.68 29.01
C VAL A 233 -85.08 67.11 29.50
N PRO A 234 -85.84 67.95 28.77
CA PRO A 234 -86.11 69.31 29.22
C PRO A 234 -87.23 69.32 30.26
N THR A 235 -87.04 70.12 31.32
CA THR A 235 -88.11 70.55 32.24
C THR A 235 -88.41 72.03 32.01
N ASP A 236 -89.72 72.29 31.82
CA ASP A 236 -90.50 73.53 31.72
C ASP A 236 -90.18 74.58 30.63
#